data_AF-A0A9W7Z6M6-F1
#
_entry.id   AF-A0A9W7Z6M6-F1
#
_cell.length_a   1.000
_cell.length_b   1.000
_cell.length_c   1.000
_cell.angle_alpha   90.00
_cell.angle_beta   90.00
_cell.angle_gamma   90.00
#
_symmetry.space_group_name_H-M   'P 1'
#
loop_
_entity.id
_entity.type
_entity.pdbx_description
1 polymer ?
#
loop_
_entity_poly.entity_id
_entity_poly.type
_entity_poly.pdbx_seq_one_letter_code
_entity_poly.pdbx_strand_id
1 'polypeptide(L)'
;MSLEALPQEIFNRIALALDVADLAALALTSRRLCTMARDDELWLERVAADFGDRGLVVGLLAEAGIDIAELADSSPDLVPWRPALAPSTCGIAGMQCYRDRLARAFPASEDERLARVKHGESEIDQIKQQLRDGPPADDVLCEAAFRLLKIQELFPASAECYYLWALICYMRNALFPALQLLDIGQAVNSNFDPIRELRAEVQATADGVFGSGGEAPLLDTTCSEPSPQLAAALAAIFRRFDCDCDGVLNAKELGALVRVSNGQSIPPAAVSQIIHAFGGSVPTRNGRKVSGWDLRSLCSFYVAQSMQDPQETRQDLAKLGFDPQFLTKR
;
A
#
# COMPACT_ATOMS: atom_id res chain seq x y z
N MET A 1 -39.66 19.72 19.62
CA MET A 1 -38.27 19.46 20.04
C MET A 1 -37.41 20.54 19.40
N SER A 2 -36.63 21.31 20.17
CA SER A 2 -35.82 22.40 19.57
C SER A 2 -34.62 21.81 18.85
N LEU A 3 -34.32 22.27 17.63
CA LEU A 3 -33.09 21.92 16.89
C LEU A 3 -31.85 22.15 17.77
N GLU A 4 -31.85 23.21 18.58
CA GLU A 4 -30.71 23.56 19.45
C GLU A 4 -30.37 22.50 20.50
N ALA A 5 -31.32 21.60 20.82
CA ALA A 5 -31.15 20.55 21.81
C ALA A 5 -30.58 19.24 21.22
N LEU A 6 -30.32 19.16 19.92
CA LEU A 6 -29.74 17.96 19.32
C LEU A 6 -28.27 17.76 19.77
N PRO A 7 -27.83 16.51 19.96
CA PRO A 7 -26.41 16.18 20.15
C PRO A 7 -25.54 16.64 18.97
N GLN A 8 -24.27 16.91 19.23
CA GLN A 8 -23.31 17.39 18.22
C GLN A 8 -23.14 16.39 17.07
N GLU A 9 -23.19 15.11 17.38
CA GLU A 9 -23.04 14.01 16.43
C GLU A 9 -24.19 13.98 15.41
N ILE A 10 -25.41 14.33 15.84
CA ILE A 10 -26.56 14.43 14.93
C ILE A 10 -26.37 15.61 13.98
N PHE A 11 -25.82 16.72 14.48
CA PHE A 11 -25.56 17.88 13.63
C PHE A 11 -24.46 17.63 12.60
N ASN A 12 -23.35 16.99 12.97
CA ASN A 12 -22.31 16.62 12.01
C ASN A 12 -22.90 15.73 10.90
N ARG A 13 -23.75 14.75 11.26
CA ARG A 13 -24.45 13.92 10.27
C ARG A 13 -25.40 14.71 9.37
N ILE A 14 -26.14 15.69 9.91
CA ILE A 14 -27.00 16.58 9.09
C ILE A 14 -26.13 17.40 8.12
N ALA A 15 -25.03 17.96 8.60
CA ALA A 15 -24.14 18.79 7.79
C ALA A 15 -23.44 18.01 6.67
N LEU A 16 -23.12 16.73 6.90
CA LEU A 16 -22.59 15.82 5.88
C LEU A 16 -23.67 15.33 4.90
N ALA A 17 -24.94 15.29 5.31
CA ALA A 17 -26.04 14.81 4.48
C ALA A 17 -26.68 15.89 3.58
N LEU A 18 -26.58 17.16 3.95
CA LEU A 18 -27.15 18.27 3.19
C LEU A 18 -26.16 18.83 2.17
N ASP A 19 -26.63 19.31 1.02
CA ASP A 19 -25.78 20.08 0.13
C ASP A 19 -25.37 21.43 0.77
N VAL A 20 -24.43 22.16 0.14
CA VAL A 20 -23.92 23.43 0.70
C VAL A 20 -25.00 24.51 0.76
N ALA A 21 -25.93 24.54 -0.20
CA ALA A 21 -26.97 25.55 -0.28
C ALA A 21 -28.02 25.31 0.82
N ASP A 22 -28.42 24.06 1.02
CA ASP A 22 -29.34 23.61 2.05
C ASP A 22 -28.74 23.79 3.44
N LEU A 23 -27.45 23.45 3.63
CA LEU A 23 -26.76 23.68 4.89
C LEU A 23 -26.69 25.18 5.22
N ALA A 24 -26.42 26.03 4.22
CA ALA A 24 -26.44 27.48 4.40
C ALA A 24 -27.84 28.01 4.73
N ALA A 25 -28.88 27.54 4.04
CA ALA A 25 -30.26 27.91 4.30
C ALA A 25 -30.71 27.48 5.71
N LEU A 26 -30.36 26.26 6.13
CA LEU A 26 -30.66 25.75 7.46
C LEU A 26 -29.88 26.51 8.54
N ALA A 27 -28.62 26.88 8.28
CA ALA A 27 -27.81 27.68 9.19
C ALA A 27 -28.40 29.08 9.47
N LEU A 28 -29.16 29.66 8.53
CA LEU A 28 -29.88 30.93 8.76
C LEU A 28 -31.02 30.78 9.78
N THR A 29 -31.52 29.56 10.01
CA THR A 29 -32.64 29.29 10.93
C THR A 29 -32.19 28.99 12.38
N SER A 30 -30.89 28.78 12.61
CA SER A 30 -30.36 28.36 13.92
C SER A 30 -28.97 28.94 14.18
N ARG A 31 -28.80 29.62 15.33
CA ARG A 31 -27.51 30.19 15.74
C ARG A 31 -26.42 29.12 15.89
N ARG A 32 -26.77 27.97 16.45
CA ARG A 32 -25.84 26.85 16.63
C ARG A 32 -25.33 26.32 15.30
N LEU A 33 -26.22 26.14 14.33
CA LEU A 33 -25.85 25.72 12.97
C LEU A 33 -25.01 26.78 12.25
N CYS A 34 -25.32 28.07 12.45
CA CYS A 34 -24.49 29.16 11.92
C CYS A 34 -23.06 29.13 12.47
N THR A 35 -22.89 28.84 13.76
CA THR A 35 -21.56 28.67 14.37
C THR A 35 -20.83 27.46 13.79
N MET A 36 -21.52 26.32 13.66
CA MET A 36 -20.93 25.11 13.07
C MET A 36 -20.59 25.26 11.59
N ALA A 37 -21.39 25.99 10.80
CA ALA A 37 -21.07 26.26 9.40
C ALA A 37 -19.81 27.14 9.23
N ARG A 38 -19.28 27.71 10.32
CA ARG A 38 -18.00 28.43 10.40
C ARG A 38 -16.89 27.60 11.07
N ASP A 39 -17.17 26.33 11.33
CA ASP A 39 -16.18 25.40 11.86
C ASP A 39 -15.37 24.82 10.69
N ASP A 40 -14.09 25.14 10.64
CA ASP A 40 -13.20 24.64 9.58
C ASP A 40 -13.03 23.12 9.65
N GLU A 41 -13.11 22.51 10.85
CA GLU A 41 -13.00 21.05 10.99
C GLU A 41 -14.16 20.32 10.31
N LEU A 42 -15.37 20.86 10.43
CA LEU A 42 -16.56 20.32 9.75
C LEU A 42 -16.38 20.32 8.23
N TRP A 43 -15.85 21.41 7.66
CA TRP A 43 -15.63 21.49 6.22
C TRP A 43 -14.48 20.60 5.77
N LEU A 44 -13.45 20.40 6.57
CA LEU A 44 -12.38 19.42 6.28
C LEU A 44 -12.91 17.99 6.31
N GLU A 45 -13.75 17.64 7.29
CA GLU A 45 -14.43 16.33 7.35
C GLU A 45 -15.32 16.14 6.12
N ARG A 46 -16.05 17.20 5.71
CA ARG A 46 -16.87 17.18 4.51
C ARG A 46 -16.04 17.06 3.22
N VAL A 47 -14.89 17.73 3.14
CA VAL A 47 -13.95 17.55 2.03
C VAL A 47 -13.49 16.09 1.97
N ALA A 48 -13.14 15.48 3.09
CA ALA A 48 -12.74 14.08 3.14
C ALA A 48 -13.88 13.13 2.73
N ALA A 49 -15.12 13.43 3.14
CA ALA A 49 -16.29 12.63 2.78
C ALA A 49 -16.63 12.72 1.29
N ASP A 50 -16.62 13.93 0.71
CA ASP A 50 -17.04 14.16 -0.67
C ASP A 50 -15.92 13.96 -1.69
N PHE A 51 -14.66 14.19 -1.29
CA PHE A 51 -13.48 14.14 -2.17
C PHE A 51 -12.48 13.04 -1.85
N GLY A 52 -12.68 12.29 -0.76
CA GLY A 52 -11.72 11.35 -0.21
C GLY A 52 -10.70 12.00 0.73
N ASP A 53 -10.21 11.23 1.70
CA ASP A 53 -9.15 11.67 2.62
C ASP A 53 -7.78 11.59 1.94
N ARG A 54 -7.34 12.72 1.36
CA ARG A 54 -6.03 12.82 0.71
C ARG A 54 -4.89 12.58 1.68
N GLY A 55 -5.02 13.07 2.92
CA GLY A 55 -3.99 12.91 3.94
C GLY A 55 -3.76 11.45 4.28
N LEU A 56 -4.86 10.70 4.41
CA LEU A 56 -4.81 9.25 4.61
C LEU A 56 -4.15 8.55 3.41
N VAL A 57 -4.55 8.85 2.17
CA VAL A 57 -3.96 8.23 0.97
C VAL A 57 -2.46 8.49 0.88
N VAL A 58 -2.01 9.74 1.08
CA VAL A 58 -0.58 10.08 1.07
C VAL A 58 0.16 9.38 2.21
N GLY A 59 -0.44 9.26 3.40
CA GLY A 59 0.12 8.51 4.52
C GLY A 59 0.32 7.03 4.19
N LEU A 60 -0.69 6.38 3.62
CA LEU A 60 -0.62 4.97 3.22
C LEU A 60 0.42 4.73 2.11
N LEU A 61 0.54 5.65 1.16
CA LEU A 61 1.59 5.60 0.13
C LEU A 61 2.98 5.76 0.75
N ALA A 62 3.16 6.69 1.69
CA ALA A 62 4.43 6.87 2.40
C ALA A 62 4.82 5.62 3.21
N GLU A 63 3.85 4.96 3.86
CA GLU A 63 4.05 3.67 4.53
C GLU A 63 4.50 2.56 3.56
N ALA A 64 4.07 2.63 2.29
CA ALA A 64 4.53 1.75 1.21
C ALA A 64 5.90 2.16 0.61
N GLY A 65 6.54 3.19 1.16
CA GLY A 65 7.79 3.76 0.67
C GLY A 65 7.64 4.61 -0.60
N ILE A 66 6.46 5.18 -0.82
CA ILE A 66 6.13 6.07 -1.94
C ILE A 66 5.85 7.47 -1.38
N ASP A 67 6.91 8.28 -1.29
CA ASP A 67 6.80 9.63 -0.77
C ASP A 67 6.42 10.62 -1.88
N ILE A 68 5.17 11.07 -1.82
CA ILE A 68 4.62 12.11 -2.71
C ILE A 68 4.20 13.36 -1.94
N ALA A 69 4.57 13.50 -0.66
CA ALA A 69 4.10 14.61 0.16
C ALA A 69 4.59 15.97 -0.38
N GLU A 70 5.87 16.09 -0.70
CA GLU A 70 6.44 17.32 -1.26
C GLU A 70 5.86 17.67 -2.63
N LEU A 71 5.63 16.65 -3.48
CA LEU A 71 4.98 16.83 -4.78
C LEU A 71 3.53 17.30 -4.63
N ALA A 72 2.80 16.73 -3.68
CA ALA A 72 1.42 17.10 -3.38
C ALA A 72 1.31 18.54 -2.85
N ASP A 73 2.22 18.94 -1.96
CA ASP A 73 2.20 20.26 -1.33
C ASP A 73 2.66 21.39 -2.27
N SER A 74 3.56 21.07 -3.21
CA SER A 74 4.07 22.02 -4.21
C SER A 74 3.22 22.14 -5.46
N SER A 75 2.24 21.24 -5.65
CA SER A 75 1.44 21.20 -6.88
C SER A 75 0.42 22.33 -6.94
N PRO A 76 0.42 23.18 -8.00
CA PRO A 76 -0.64 24.18 -8.21
C PRO A 76 -1.96 23.53 -8.63
N ASP A 77 -1.91 22.31 -9.15
CA ASP A 77 -3.05 21.54 -9.65
C ASP A 77 -3.86 20.93 -8.50
N LEU A 78 -3.31 20.91 -7.28
CA LEU A 78 -3.98 20.39 -6.11
C LEU A 78 -4.42 21.52 -5.18
N VAL A 79 -5.66 21.47 -4.71
CA VAL A 79 -6.10 22.41 -3.67
C VAL A 79 -5.41 22.02 -2.36
N PRO A 80 -4.81 22.93 -1.58
CA PRO A 80 -4.19 22.59 -0.30
C PRO A 80 -5.13 21.74 0.57
N TRP A 81 -4.63 20.61 1.10
CA TRP A 81 -5.44 19.67 1.88
C TRP A 81 -5.99 20.34 3.13
N ARG A 82 -5.10 21.05 3.82
CA ARG A 82 -5.45 21.96 4.90
C ARG A 82 -5.11 23.36 4.46
N PRO A 83 -6.05 24.32 4.56
CA PRO A 83 -5.70 25.71 4.36
C PRO A 83 -4.61 26.07 5.37
N ALA A 84 -3.61 26.84 4.94
CA ALA A 84 -2.67 27.43 5.87
C ALA A 84 -3.47 28.26 6.87
N LEU A 85 -3.50 27.84 8.13
CA LEU A 85 -4.21 28.54 9.20
C LEU A 85 -3.51 29.90 9.41
N ALA A 86 -3.93 30.91 8.66
CA ALA A 86 -3.53 32.27 8.93
C ALA A 86 -4.17 32.67 10.28
N PRO A 87 -3.40 33.12 11.29
CA PRO A 87 -3.89 33.33 12.65
C PRO A 87 -4.99 34.41 12.82
N SER A 88 -5.49 35.01 11.73
CA SER A 88 -6.36 36.20 11.79
C SER A 88 -7.56 36.19 10.82
N THR A 89 -7.73 35.14 10.00
CA THR A 89 -8.90 35.04 9.10
C THR A 89 -10.01 34.24 9.76
N CYS A 90 -11.18 34.89 9.90
CA CYS A 90 -12.46 34.31 10.32
C CYS A 90 -12.67 32.90 9.71
N GLY A 91 -13.09 31.91 10.50
CA GLY A 91 -13.21 30.47 10.17
C GLY A 91 -14.09 30.14 8.96
N ILE A 92 -13.56 30.45 7.78
CA ILE A 92 -14.18 30.21 6.46
C ILE A 92 -13.16 29.52 5.55
N ALA A 93 -11.96 29.21 6.06
CA ALA A 93 -10.88 28.66 5.26
C ALA A 93 -11.22 27.23 4.76
N GLY A 94 -11.82 26.42 5.61
CA GLY A 94 -12.33 25.10 5.26
C GLY A 94 -13.47 25.18 4.24
N MET A 95 -14.41 26.11 4.43
CA MET A 95 -15.51 26.32 3.49
C MET A 95 -15.01 26.76 2.11
N GLN A 96 -14.03 27.66 2.06
CA GLN A 96 -13.43 28.10 0.80
C GLN A 96 -12.71 26.95 0.11
N CYS A 97 -11.92 26.16 0.84
CA CYS A 97 -11.28 24.96 0.31
C CYS A 97 -12.30 23.98 -0.30
N TYR A 98 -13.41 23.72 0.40
CA TYR A 98 -14.48 22.89 -0.12
C TYR A 98 -15.08 23.46 -1.41
N ARG A 99 -15.37 24.76 -1.47
CA ARG A 99 -15.93 25.41 -2.66
C ARG A 99 -14.98 25.37 -3.85
N ASP A 100 -13.68 25.56 -3.61
CA ASP A 100 -12.66 25.50 -4.66
C ASP A 100 -12.55 24.09 -5.24
N ARG A 101 -12.59 23.05 -4.39
CA ARG A 101 -12.62 21.64 -4.81
C ARG A 101 -13.90 21.31 -5.58
N LEU A 102 -15.05 21.75 -5.07
CA LEU A 102 -16.34 21.54 -5.74
C LEU A 102 -16.36 22.18 -7.13
N ALA A 103 -15.87 23.42 -7.27
CA ALA A 103 -15.78 24.10 -8.56
C ALA A 103 -14.82 23.41 -9.55
N ARG A 104 -13.78 22.72 -9.04
CA ARG A 104 -12.86 21.92 -9.85
C ARG A 104 -13.47 20.57 -10.26
N ALA A 105 -14.12 19.84 -9.36
CA ALA A 105 -14.74 18.57 -9.69
C ALA A 105 -15.99 18.74 -10.58
N PHE A 106 -16.73 19.83 -10.40
CA PHE A 106 -17.99 20.10 -11.09
C PHE A 106 -17.94 21.46 -11.79
N PRO A 107 -17.26 21.57 -12.95
CA PRO A 107 -17.20 22.82 -13.70
C PRO A 107 -18.59 23.22 -14.20
N ALA A 108 -18.80 24.52 -14.39
CA ALA A 108 -20.09 25.07 -14.83
C ALA A 108 -20.46 24.68 -16.27
N SER A 109 -19.46 24.41 -17.12
CA SER A 109 -19.65 24.01 -18.50
C SER A 109 -19.65 22.48 -18.65
N GLU A 110 -20.66 21.94 -19.32
CA GLU A 110 -20.73 20.52 -19.63
C GLU A 110 -19.61 20.06 -20.58
N ASP A 111 -19.24 20.91 -21.55
CA ASP A 111 -18.12 20.62 -22.48
C ASP A 111 -16.79 20.51 -21.73
N GLU A 112 -16.56 21.39 -20.75
CA GLU A 112 -15.37 21.37 -19.91
C GLU A 112 -15.35 20.11 -19.03
N ARG A 113 -16.50 19.74 -18.45
CA ARG A 113 -16.64 18.49 -17.69
C ARG A 113 -16.30 17.28 -18.55
N LEU A 114 -16.85 17.19 -19.77
CA LEU A 114 -16.61 16.07 -20.67
C LEU A 114 -15.14 16.01 -21.12
N ALA A 115 -14.51 17.15 -21.39
CA ALA A 115 -13.09 17.21 -21.74
C ALA A 115 -12.20 16.70 -20.59
N ARG A 116 -12.51 17.09 -19.34
CA ARG A 116 -11.79 16.61 -18.15
C ARG A 116 -11.97 15.11 -17.94
N VAL A 117 -13.20 14.59 -18.08
CA VAL A 117 -13.48 13.13 -17.98
C VAL A 117 -12.61 12.37 -18.96
N LYS A 118 -12.64 12.74 -20.24
CA LYS A 118 -11.83 12.08 -21.29
C LYS A 118 -10.33 12.16 -21.01
N HIS A 119 -9.87 13.29 -20.48
CA HIS A 119 -8.46 13.44 -20.11
C HIS A 119 -8.08 12.50 -18.95
N GLY A 120 -8.88 12.49 -17.88
CA GLY A 120 -8.65 11.62 -16.72
C GLY A 120 -8.70 10.13 -17.07
N GLU A 121 -9.67 9.71 -17.89
CA GLU A 121 -9.75 8.34 -18.42
C GLU A 121 -8.49 7.97 -19.21
N SER A 122 -8.01 8.87 -20.08
CA SER A 122 -6.79 8.65 -20.84
C SER A 122 -5.55 8.56 -19.95
N GLU A 123 -5.47 9.35 -18.89
CA GLU A 123 -4.37 9.27 -17.93
C GLU A 123 -4.40 7.97 -17.12
N ILE A 124 -5.58 7.55 -16.65
CA ILE A 124 -5.78 6.26 -15.97
C ILE A 124 -5.30 5.12 -16.88
N ASP A 125 -5.67 5.13 -18.15
CA ASP A 125 -5.27 4.08 -19.10
C ASP A 125 -3.76 4.06 -19.35
N GLN A 126 -3.11 5.23 -19.39
CA GLN A 126 -1.65 5.31 -19.46
C GLN A 126 -1.00 4.72 -18.21
N ILE A 127 -1.51 5.04 -17.02
CA ILE A 127 -1.00 4.51 -15.75
C ILE A 127 -1.16 2.99 -15.71
N LYS A 128 -2.33 2.46 -16.09
CA LYS A 128 -2.54 1.00 -16.21
C LYS A 128 -1.53 0.36 -17.15
N GLN A 129 -1.27 0.98 -18.30
CA GLN A 129 -0.31 0.45 -19.26
C GLN A 129 1.11 0.44 -18.66
N GLN A 130 1.52 1.53 -18.00
CA GLN A 130 2.81 1.62 -17.30
C GLN A 130 2.97 0.54 -16.23
N LEU A 131 1.92 0.25 -15.44
CA LEU A 131 1.96 -0.78 -14.40
C LEU A 131 1.93 -2.22 -14.95
N ARG A 132 1.48 -2.43 -16.20
CA ARG A 132 1.47 -3.76 -16.85
C ARG A 132 2.80 -4.17 -17.45
N ASP A 133 3.64 -3.22 -17.85
CA ASP A 133 4.83 -3.47 -18.66
C ASP A 133 6.04 -4.05 -17.86
N GLY A 134 5.82 -4.45 -16.61
CA GLY A 134 6.82 -5.07 -15.73
C GLY A 134 6.92 -4.36 -14.39
N PRO A 135 7.83 -4.78 -13.48
CA PRO A 135 8.05 -4.09 -12.22
C PRO A 135 8.61 -2.68 -12.52
N PRO A 136 7.81 -1.62 -12.29
CA PRO A 136 8.20 -0.26 -12.60
C PRO A 136 9.29 0.19 -11.63
N ALA A 137 10.14 1.09 -12.09
CA ALA A 137 11.08 1.77 -11.22
C ALA A 137 10.34 2.67 -10.22
N ASP A 138 11.01 2.99 -9.10
CA ASP A 138 10.42 3.73 -7.99
C ASP A 138 9.88 5.11 -8.40
N ASP A 139 10.59 5.80 -9.30
CA ASP A 139 10.19 7.08 -9.87
C ASP A 139 8.89 6.98 -10.68
N VAL A 140 8.70 5.88 -11.41
CA VAL A 140 7.48 5.60 -12.18
C VAL A 140 6.30 5.36 -11.24
N LEU A 141 6.50 4.66 -10.12
CA LEU A 141 5.45 4.45 -9.12
C LEU A 141 5.05 5.75 -8.41
N CYS A 142 6.02 6.57 -8.02
CA CYS A 142 5.76 7.87 -7.42
C CYS A 142 4.99 8.79 -8.38
N GLU A 143 5.40 8.85 -9.65
CA GLU A 143 4.71 9.66 -10.66
C GLU A 143 3.28 9.16 -10.91
N ALA A 144 3.09 7.83 -11.06
CA ALA A 144 1.77 7.25 -11.21
C ALA A 144 0.86 7.56 -10.01
N ALA A 145 1.36 7.39 -8.79
CA ALA A 145 0.61 7.67 -7.56
C ALA A 145 0.21 9.16 -7.46
N PHE A 146 1.11 10.06 -7.84
CA PHE A 146 0.83 11.51 -7.86
C PHE A 146 -0.18 11.90 -8.95
N ARG A 147 -0.11 11.33 -10.15
CA ARG A 147 -1.11 11.55 -11.21
C ARG A 147 -2.50 11.07 -10.78
N LEU A 148 -2.60 9.89 -10.16
CA LEU A 148 -3.86 9.40 -9.58
C LEU A 148 -4.43 10.37 -8.54
N LEU A 149 -3.58 11.07 -7.79
CA LEU A 149 -4.01 12.06 -6.80
C LEU A 149 -4.69 13.26 -7.44
N LYS A 150 -4.15 13.73 -8.57
CA LYS A 150 -4.78 14.80 -9.37
C LYS A 150 -6.12 14.35 -9.96
N ILE A 151 -6.16 13.13 -10.49
CA ILE A 151 -7.37 12.54 -11.07
C ILE A 151 -8.46 12.40 -10.01
N GLN A 152 -8.12 11.94 -8.81
CA GLN A 152 -9.05 11.79 -7.68
C GLN A 152 -9.66 13.13 -7.24
N GLU A 153 -8.94 14.26 -7.32
CA GLU A 153 -9.53 15.58 -7.03
C GLU A 153 -10.62 15.97 -8.04
N LEU A 154 -10.54 15.46 -9.27
CA LEU A 154 -11.55 15.70 -10.30
C LEU A 154 -12.68 14.65 -10.27
N PHE A 155 -12.36 13.41 -9.88
CA PHE A 155 -13.28 12.27 -9.88
C PHE A 155 -13.29 11.58 -8.52
N PRO A 156 -13.81 12.21 -7.47
CA PRO A 156 -13.69 11.68 -6.12
C PRO A 156 -14.46 10.37 -5.89
N ALA A 157 -15.45 10.09 -6.72
CA ALA A 157 -16.18 8.82 -6.72
C ALA A 157 -15.48 7.70 -7.50
N SER A 158 -14.24 7.92 -7.97
CA SER A 158 -13.50 6.93 -8.75
C SER A 158 -12.87 5.86 -7.87
N ALA A 159 -13.57 4.74 -7.69
CA ALA A 159 -13.00 3.55 -7.05
C ALA A 159 -11.75 3.01 -7.79
N GLU A 160 -11.61 3.33 -9.08
CA GLU A 160 -10.47 2.93 -9.89
C GLU A 160 -9.14 3.56 -9.42
N CYS A 161 -9.16 4.79 -8.89
CA CYS A 161 -7.94 5.41 -8.33
C CYS A 161 -7.46 4.63 -7.10
N TYR A 162 -8.37 4.25 -6.21
CA TYR A 162 -8.07 3.43 -5.03
C TYR A 162 -7.55 2.04 -5.39
N TYR A 163 -8.14 1.40 -6.41
CA TYR A 163 -7.63 0.15 -6.95
C TYR A 163 -6.19 0.29 -7.44
N LEU A 164 -5.86 1.33 -8.20
CA LEU A 164 -4.52 1.52 -8.75
C LEU A 164 -3.49 1.89 -7.67
N TRP A 165 -3.84 2.70 -6.67
CA TRP A 165 -2.95 2.90 -5.51
C TRP A 165 -2.73 1.62 -4.72
N ALA A 166 -3.77 0.82 -4.50
CA ALA A 166 -3.63 -0.46 -3.81
C ALA A 166 -2.73 -1.41 -4.59
N LEU A 167 -2.86 -1.46 -5.93
CA LEU A 167 -1.98 -2.22 -6.80
C LEU A 167 -0.52 -1.75 -6.67
N ILE A 168 -0.29 -0.43 -6.67
CA ILE A 168 1.02 0.17 -6.47
C ILE A 168 1.61 -0.24 -5.09
N CYS A 169 0.83 -0.16 -4.01
CA CYS A 169 1.25 -0.63 -2.68
C CYS A 169 1.53 -2.13 -2.66
N TYR A 170 0.73 -2.94 -3.34
CA TYR A 170 0.91 -4.38 -3.44
C TYR A 170 2.20 -4.73 -4.20
N MET A 171 2.52 -4.04 -5.29
CA MET A 171 3.80 -4.18 -6.02
C MET A 171 5.02 -3.82 -5.17
N ARG A 172 4.81 -3.00 -4.13
CA ARG A 172 5.81 -2.63 -3.11
C ARG A 172 5.81 -3.55 -1.89
N ASN A 173 5.07 -4.66 -1.93
CA ASN A 173 4.90 -5.60 -0.83
C ASN A 173 4.27 -4.96 0.43
N ALA A 174 3.63 -3.79 0.30
CA ALA A 174 2.96 -3.08 1.38
C ALA A 174 1.50 -3.54 1.51
N LEU A 175 1.32 -4.75 2.03
CA LEU A 175 0.04 -5.46 2.05
C LEU A 175 -1.04 -4.73 2.87
N PHE A 176 -0.69 -4.18 4.04
CA PHE A 176 -1.66 -3.46 4.88
C PHE A 176 -2.14 -2.15 4.26
N PRO A 177 -1.25 -1.24 3.78
CA PRO A 177 -1.69 -0.07 3.03
C PRO A 177 -2.56 -0.42 1.83
N ALA A 178 -2.21 -1.48 1.09
CA ALA A 178 -3.02 -1.96 -0.04
C ALA A 178 -4.43 -2.37 0.40
N LEU A 179 -4.58 -3.17 1.46
CA LEU A 179 -5.89 -3.58 1.98
C LEU A 179 -6.74 -2.38 2.45
N GLN A 180 -6.14 -1.39 3.11
CA GLN A 180 -6.85 -0.19 3.55
C GLN A 180 -7.35 0.65 2.37
N LEU A 181 -6.53 0.81 1.33
CA LEU A 181 -6.94 1.51 0.10
C LEU A 181 -8.08 0.77 -0.62
N LEU A 182 -8.06 -0.56 -0.64
CA LEU A 182 -9.14 -1.38 -1.19
C LEU A 182 -10.43 -1.25 -0.37
N ASP A 183 -10.33 -1.15 0.96
CA ASP A 183 -11.48 -0.87 1.83
C ASP A 183 -12.13 0.48 1.52
N ILE A 184 -11.31 1.52 1.34
CA ILE A 184 -11.81 2.85 0.96
C ILE A 184 -12.48 2.79 -0.42
N GLY A 185 -11.81 2.20 -1.42
CA GLY A 185 -12.36 2.09 -2.77
C GLY A 185 -13.66 1.27 -2.83
N GLN A 186 -13.77 0.20 -2.03
CA GLN A 186 -14.98 -0.61 -1.90
C GLN A 186 -16.14 0.18 -1.27
N ALA A 187 -15.84 1.06 -0.32
CA ALA A 187 -16.84 1.97 0.27
C ALA A 187 -17.32 3.02 -0.74
N VAL A 188 -16.44 3.47 -1.65
CA VAL A 188 -16.79 4.42 -2.73
C VAL A 188 -17.65 3.74 -3.81
N ASN A 189 -17.30 2.52 -4.24
CA ASN A 189 -18.10 1.75 -5.19
C ASN A 189 -18.08 0.26 -4.85
N SER A 190 -19.18 -0.24 -4.26
CA SER A 190 -19.29 -1.63 -3.83
C SER A 190 -19.34 -2.64 -4.98
N ASN A 191 -19.62 -2.18 -6.20
CA ASN A 191 -19.82 -3.02 -7.38
C ASN A 191 -18.60 -3.02 -8.32
N PHE A 192 -17.48 -2.42 -7.91
CA PHE A 192 -16.26 -2.39 -8.71
C PHE A 192 -15.44 -3.67 -8.53
N ASP A 193 -15.71 -4.65 -9.40
CA ASP A 193 -15.13 -6.01 -9.34
C ASP A 193 -13.61 -6.07 -9.14
N PRO A 194 -12.78 -5.25 -9.82
CA PRO A 194 -11.33 -5.31 -9.68
C PRO A 194 -10.82 -5.14 -8.24
N ILE A 195 -11.52 -4.34 -7.41
CA ILE A 195 -11.15 -4.20 -5.98
C ILE A 195 -11.34 -5.52 -5.24
N ARG A 196 -12.43 -6.24 -5.51
CA ARG A 196 -12.73 -7.51 -4.82
C ARG A 196 -11.73 -8.60 -5.20
N GLU A 197 -11.37 -8.65 -6.48
CA GLU A 197 -10.37 -9.58 -7.00
C GLU A 197 -9.00 -9.31 -6.37
N LEU A 198 -8.51 -8.07 -6.46
CA LEU A 198 -7.22 -7.70 -5.88
C LEU A 198 -7.21 -7.87 -4.36
N ARG A 199 -8.31 -7.55 -3.67
CA ARG A 199 -8.43 -7.76 -2.22
C ARG A 199 -8.28 -9.22 -1.83
N ALA A 200 -8.93 -10.13 -2.55
CA ALA A 200 -8.82 -11.56 -2.27
C ALA A 200 -7.36 -12.03 -2.44
N GLU A 201 -6.67 -11.54 -3.46
CA GLU A 201 -5.26 -11.84 -3.69
C GLU A 201 -4.35 -11.29 -2.58
N VAL A 202 -4.44 -9.99 -2.28
CA VAL A 202 -3.63 -9.34 -1.23
C VAL A 202 -3.90 -9.98 0.13
N GLN A 203 -5.15 -10.32 0.45
CA GLN A 203 -5.51 -10.99 1.70
C GLN A 203 -4.92 -12.40 1.76
N ALA A 204 -5.00 -13.19 0.68
CA ALA A 204 -4.42 -14.53 0.64
C ALA A 204 -2.89 -14.48 0.85
N THR A 205 -2.21 -13.52 0.23
CA THR A 205 -0.78 -13.29 0.44
C THR A 205 -0.49 -12.87 1.88
N ALA A 206 -1.26 -11.92 2.43
CA ALA A 206 -1.10 -11.46 3.81
C ALA A 206 -1.31 -12.59 4.83
N ASP A 207 -2.35 -13.41 4.66
CA ASP A 207 -2.65 -14.55 5.52
C ASP A 207 -1.53 -15.60 5.45
N GLY A 208 -0.96 -15.85 4.26
CA GLY A 208 0.16 -16.75 4.10
C GLY A 208 1.45 -16.25 4.77
N VAL A 209 1.75 -14.96 4.61
CA VAL A 209 2.95 -14.28 5.12
C VAL A 209 2.90 -14.09 6.63
N PHE A 210 1.81 -13.54 7.17
CA PHE A 210 1.68 -13.24 8.60
C PHE A 210 1.13 -14.41 9.41
N GLY A 211 0.68 -15.47 8.72
CA GLY A 211 0.04 -16.63 9.32
C GLY A 211 -1.42 -16.37 9.63
N SER A 212 -2.24 -17.40 9.48
CA SER A 212 -3.64 -17.40 9.89
C SER A 212 -3.92 -18.60 10.81
N GLY A 213 -4.92 -18.51 11.69
CA GLY A 213 -5.38 -19.67 12.47
C GLY A 213 -4.32 -20.35 13.36
N GLY A 214 -3.34 -19.59 13.86
CA GLY A 214 -2.26 -20.12 14.72
C GLY A 214 -1.00 -20.57 13.97
N GLU A 215 -0.94 -20.39 12.66
CA GLU A 215 0.31 -20.47 11.90
C GLU A 215 1.32 -19.43 12.39
N ALA A 216 2.59 -19.84 12.46
CA ALA A 216 3.67 -18.91 12.69
C ALA A 216 3.84 -18.00 11.45
N PRO A 217 4.08 -16.69 11.65
CA PRO A 217 4.39 -15.78 10.54
C PRO A 217 5.67 -16.23 9.83
N LEU A 218 5.74 -16.03 8.52
CA LEU A 218 6.95 -16.17 7.72
C LEU A 218 7.80 -14.90 7.80
N LEU A 219 7.19 -13.72 7.74
CA LEU A 219 7.88 -12.42 7.74
C LEU A 219 7.54 -11.57 8.96
N ASP A 220 8.34 -10.55 9.20
CA ASP A 220 8.02 -9.48 10.15
C ASP A 220 6.88 -8.58 9.65
N THR A 221 6.43 -7.65 10.49
CA THR A 221 5.32 -6.75 10.15
C THR A 221 5.62 -5.78 9.01
N THR A 222 6.90 -5.59 8.67
CA THR A 222 7.35 -4.71 7.58
C THR A 222 7.60 -5.47 6.28
N CYS A 223 7.40 -6.80 6.25
CA CYS A 223 7.68 -7.67 5.10
C CYS A 223 9.12 -7.56 4.58
N SER A 224 10.05 -7.09 5.41
CA SER A 224 11.44 -6.82 5.01
C SER A 224 12.42 -7.85 5.55
N GLU A 225 12.07 -8.50 6.66
CA GLU A 225 12.89 -9.51 7.30
C GLU A 225 12.08 -10.78 7.59
N PRO A 226 12.73 -11.94 7.69
CA PRO A 226 12.05 -13.14 8.16
C PRO A 226 11.57 -12.94 9.61
N SER A 227 10.44 -13.57 9.95
CA SER A 227 9.98 -13.64 11.32
C SER A 227 11.03 -14.32 12.21
N PRO A 228 11.00 -14.12 13.54
CA PRO A 228 11.94 -14.79 14.45
C PRO A 228 11.95 -16.32 14.29
N GLN A 229 10.79 -16.92 14.03
CA GLN A 229 10.63 -18.36 13.83
C GLN A 229 11.24 -18.80 12.50
N LEU A 230 10.97 -18.09 11.40
CA LEU A 230 11.58 -18.38 10.11
C LEU A 230 13.09 -18.19 10.16
N ALA A 231 13.58 -17.09 10.74
CA ALA A 231 15.00 -16.82 10.90
C ALA A 231 15.72 -17.94 11.67
N ALA A 232 15.11 -18.47 12.74
CA ALA A 232 15.65 -19.60 13.49
C ALA A 232 15.70 -20.88 12.65
N ALA A 233 14.66 -21.17 11.87
CA ALA A 233 14.61 -22.31 10.96
C ALA A 233 15.70 -22.19 9.88
N LEU A 234 15.81 -21.03 9.22
CA LEU A 234 16.82 -20.74 8.20
C LEU A 234 18.24 -20.83 8.74
N ALA A 235 18.50 -20.35 9.96
CA ALA A 235 19.81 -20.49 10.60
C ALA A 235 20.17 -21.97 10.88
N ALA A 236 19.18 -22.79 11.24
CA ALA A 236 19.38 -24.23 11.41
C ALA A 236 19.60 -24.95 10.07
N ILE A 237 18.87 -24.57 9.02
CA ILE A 237 19.08 -25.05 7.65
C ILE A 237 20.48 -24.69 7.18
N PHE A 238 20.87 -23.42 7.32
CA PHE A 238 22.19 -22.92 6.91
C PHE A 238 23.32 -23.75 7.53
N ARG A 239 23.32 -23.92 8.86
CA ARG A 239 24.32 -24.73 9.58
C ARG A 239 24.34 -26.21 9.17
N ARG A 240 23.21 -26.74 8.68
CA ARG A 240 23.14 -28.13 8.22
C ARG A 240 23.85 -28.33 6.88
N PHE A 241 23.81 -27.31 6.01
CA PHE A 241 24.38 -27.39 4.67
C PHE A 241 25.76 -26.74 4.53
N ASP A 242 26.14 -25.84 5.43
CA ASP A 242 27.50 -25.27 5.58
C ASP A 242 28.45 -26.34 6.14
N CYS A 243 28.94 -27.22 5.26
CA CYS A 243 29.60 -28.46 5.65
C CYS A 243 31.04 -28.23 6.11
N ASP A 244 31.70 -27.20 5.58
CA ASP A 244 33.03 -26.78 6.00
C ASP A 244 33.00 -25.69 7.10
N CYS A 245 31.80 -25.24 7.49
CA CYS A 245 31.57 -24.29 8.58
C CYS A 245 32.28 -22.94 8.36
N ASP A 246 32.49 -22.57 7.10
CA ASP A 246 33.16 -21.33 6.72
C ASP A 246 32.22 -20.11 6.74
N GLY A 247 30.92 -20.34 6.95
CA GLY A 247 29.89 -19.33 7.02
C GLY A 247 29.31 -18.93 5.65
N VAL A 248 29.58 -19.69 4.59
CA VAL A 248 29.11 -19.44 3.22
C VAL A 248 28.68 -20.75 2.56
N LEU A 249 27.43 -20.83 2.10
CA LEU A 249 26.97 -21.91 1.23
C LEU A 249 27.55 -21.72 -0.17
N ASN A 250 28.58 -22.49 -0.51
CA ASN A 250 29.16 -22.49 -1.85
C ASN A 250 28.26 -23.23 -2.86
N ALA A 251 28.62 -23.24 -4.15
CA ALA A 251 27.81 -23.87 -5.20
C ALA A 251 27.50 -25.36 -4.96
N LYS A 252 28.40 -26.11 -4.32
CA LYS A 252 28.17 -27.53 -4.03
C LYS A 252 27.14 -27.70 -2.91
N GLU A 253 27.23 -26.90 -1.86
CA GLU A 253 26.34 -26.94 -0.70
C GLU A 253 24.96 -26.40 -1.03
N LEU A 254 24.89 -25.29 -1.78
CA LEU A 254 23.64 -24.74 -2.28
C LEU A 254 22.96 -25.72 -3.25
N GLY A 255 23.72 -26.39 -4.11
CA GLY A 255 23.19 -27.46 -4.96
C GLY A 255 22.64 -28.65 -4.17
N ALA A 256 23.21 -28.93 -2.98
CA ALA A 256 22.67 -29.95 -2.08
C ALA A 256 21.38 -29.48 -1.39
N LEU A 257 21.32 -28.22 -0.95
CA LEU A 257 20.11 -27.60 -0.40
C LEU A 257 18.94 -27.69 -1.39
N VAL A 258 19.16 -27.21 -2.62
CA VAL A 258 18.11 -27.22 -3.67
C VAL A 258 17.68 -28.64 -4.04
N ARG A 259 18.60 -29.61 -4.01
CA ARG A 259 18.24 -31.02 -4.26
C ARG A 259 17.28 -31.55 -3.21
N VAL A 260 17.44 -31.14 -1.94
CA VAL A 260 16.55 -31.57 -0.86
C VAL A 260 15.19 -30.88 -0.96
N SER A 261 15.15 -29.59 -1.31
CA SER A 261 13.87 -28.85 -1.45
C SER A 261 13.09 -29.24 -2.72
N ASN A 262 13.76 -29.49 -3.85
CA ASN A 262 13.07 -29.68 -5.13
C ASN A 262 13.05 -31.16 -5.58
N GLY A 263 13.76 -32.03 -4.86
CA GLY A 263 13.88 -33.46 -5.19
C GLY A 263 14.77 -33.75 -6.42
N GLN A 264 15.29 -32.72 -7.10
CA GLN A 264 16.08 -32.85 -8.32
C GLN A 264 17.38 -32.04 -8.23
N SER A 265 18.44 -32.54 -8.88
CA SER A 265 19.68 -31.76 -9.04
C SER A 265 19.51 -30.68 -10.10
N ILE A 266 19.74 -29.43 -9.75
CA ILE A 266 19.82 -28.34 -10.72
C ILE A 266 21.19 -28.28 -11.42
N PRO A 267 21.25 -27.89 -12.71
CA PRO A 267 22.51 -27.71 -13.42
C PRO A 267 23.43 -26.70 -12.73
N PRO A 268 24.76 -26.87 -12.75
CA PRO A 268 25.69 -25.93 -12.11
C PRO A 268 25.55 -24.48 -12.58
N ALA A 269 25.20 -24.27 -13.85
CA ALA A 269 24.96 -22.92 -14.38
C ALA A 269 23.76 -22.23 -13.70
N ALA A 270 22.69 -22.98 -13.40
CA ALA A 270 21.53 -22.46 -12.69
C ALA A 270 21.86 -22.13 -11.22
N VAL A 271 22.68 -22.97 -10.56
CA VAL A 271 23.17 -22.68 -9.20
C VAL A 271 23.94 -21.36 -9.19
N SER A 272 24.84 -21.14 -10.16
CA SER A 272 25.60 -19.89 -10.27
C SER A 272 24.70 -18.68 -10.47
N GLN A 273 23.63 -18.80 -11.27
CA GLN A 273 22.65 -17.72 -11.45
C GLN A 273 21.93 -17.39 -10.14
N ILE A 274 21.52 -18.40 -9.38
CA ILE A 274 20.91 -18.23 -8.06
C ILE A 274 21.89 -17.56 -7.08
N ILE A 275 23.16 -17.97 -7.07
CA ILE A 275 24.21 -17.32 -6.27
C ILE A 275 24.33 -15.84 -6.62
N HIS A 276 24.35 -15.51 -7.90
CA HIS A 276 24.45 -14.12 -8.36
C HIS A 276 23.21 -13.26 -8.04
N ALA A 277 22.03 -13.86 -7.91
CA ALA A 277 20.81 -13.11 -7.63
C ALA A 277 20.71 -12.60 -6.18
N PHE A 278 21.14 -13.40 -5.19
CA PHE A 278 20.97 -13.08 -3.76
C PHE A 278 22.27 -13.02 -2.95
N GLY A 279 23.39 -13.45 -3.51
CA GLY A 279 24.70 -13.43 -2.86
C GLY A 279 25.77 -12.84 -3.76
N GLY A 280 26.80 -13.64 -4.06
CA GLY A 280 27.93 -13.23 -4.86
C GLY A 280 29.22 -13.43 -4.10
N SER A 281 30.13 -12.45 -4.13
CA SER A 281 31.41 -12.55 -3.44
C SER A 281 31.28 -12.13 -1.96
N VAL A 282 31.03 -13.12 -1.10
CA VAL A 282 30.86 -12.94 0.35
C VAL A 282 32.13 -13.33 1.11
N PRO A 283 32.48 -12.62 2.19
CA PRO A 283 33.60 -12.99 3.05
C PRO A 283 33.23 -14.17 3.94
N THR A 284 34.05 -15.21 3.94
CA THR A 284 33.97 -16.30 4.89
C THR A 284 34.46 -15.85 6.27
N ARG A 285 34.31 -16.68 7.29
CA ARG A 285 34.79 -16.42 8.66
C ARG A 285 36.29 -16.12 8.76
N ASN A 286 37.10 -16.63 7.83
CA ASN A 286 38.54 -16.37 7.79
C ASN A 286 38.91 -15.15 6.92
N GLY A 287 37.93 -14.41 6.41
CA GLY A 287 38.12 -13.22 5.57
C GLY A 287 38.37 -13.52 4.09
N ARG A 288 38.40 -14.79 3.67
CA ARG A 288 38.50 -15.16 2.26
C ARG A 288 37.18 -14.85 1.56
N LYS A 289 37.24 -14.26 0.37
CA LYS A 289 36.05 -14.06 -0.45
C LYS A 289 35.75 -15.32 -1.26
N VAL A 290 34.52 -15.82 -1.15
CA VAL A 290 34.01 -16.99 -1.88
C VAL A 290 32.70 -16.62 -2.57
N SER A 291 32.42 -17.25 -3.71
CA SER A 291 31.13 -17.10 -4.39
C SER A 291 30.10 -18.01 -3.72
N GLY A 292 29.08 -17.44 -3.11
CA GLY A 292 28.07 -18.21 -2.38
C GLY A 292 27.06 -17.34 -1.66
N TRP A 293 26.33 -17.96 -0.73
CA TRP A 293 25.35 -17.30 0.14
C TRP A 293 25.81 -17.35 1.59
N ASP A 294 25.88 -16.20 2.25
CA ASP A 294 25.89 -16.17 3.71
C ASP A 294 24.44 -16.35 4.25
N LEU A 295 24.28 -16.35 5.57
CA LEU A 295 22.95 -16.49 6.17
C LEU A 295 22.01 -15.35 5.75
N ARG A 296 22.54 -14.14 5.53
CA ARG A 296 21.74 -12.99 5.11
C ARG A 296 21.21 -13.19 3.70
N SER A 297 22.03 -13.65 2.76
CA SER A 297 21.62 -14.01 1.40
C SER A 297 20.52 -15.09 1.40
N LEU A 298 20.64 -16.11 2.26
CA LEU A 298 19.60 -17.13 2.41
C LEU A 298 18.28 -16.53 2.93
N CYS A 299 18.35 -15.66 3.94
CA CYS A 299 17.16 -14.95 4.43
C CYS A 299 16.53 -14.09 3.34
N SER A 300 17.31 -13.30 2.59
CA SER A 300 16.79 -12.47 1.50
C SER A 300 16.08 -13.29 0.42
N PHE A 301 16.61 -14.46 0.08
CA PHE A 301 15.95 -15.38 -0.84
C PHE A 301 14.58 -15.84 -0.32
N TYR A 302 14.52 -16.31 0.92
CA TYR A 302 13.26 -16.77 1.51
C TYR A 302 12.26 -15.65 1.79
N VAL A 303 12.71 -14.42 2.04
CA VAL A 303 11.84 -13.23 2.11
C VAL A 303 11.17 -13.01 0.75
N ALA A 304 11.97 -12.97 -0.33
CA ALA A 304 11.44 -12.79 -1.68
C ALA A 304 10.49 -13.92 -2.10
N GLN A 305 10.83 -15.18 -1.79
CA GLN A 305 9.97 -16.33 -2.06
C GLN A 305 8.68 -16.27 -1.23
N SER A 306 8.75 -15.91 0.06
CA SER A 306 7.56 -15.84 0.93
C SER A 306 6.59 -14.77 0.46
N MET A 307 7.06 -13.67 -0.12
CA MET A 307 6.18 -12.64 -0.68
C MET A 307 5.46 -13.09 -1.96
N GLN A 308 6.11 -13.94 -2.76
CA GLN A 308 5.54 -14.43 -4.02
C GLN A 308 4.64 -15.65 -3.82
N ASP A 309 5.09 -16.60 -3.02
CA ASP A 309 4.38 -17.84 -2.72
C ASP A 309 4.69 -18.29 -1.28
N PRO A 310 3.90 -17.81 -0.29
CA PRO A 310 4.02 -18.22 1.09
C PRO A 310 3.84 -19.74 1.27
N GLN A 311 3.00 -20.36 0.44
CA GLN A 311 2.69 -21.78 0.54
C GLN A 311 3.87 -22.63 0.07
N GLU A 312 4.52 -22.27 -1.04
CA GLU A 312 5.74 -22.94 -1.49
C GLU A 312 6.84 -22.83 -0.43
N THR A 313 7.00 -21.66 0.19
CA THR A 313 7.98 -21.49 1.29
C THR A 313 7.72 -22.48 2.43
N ARG A 314 6.47 -22.63 2.88
CA ARG A 314 6.11 -23.59 3.92
C ARG A 314 6.36 -25.03 3.49
N GLN A 315 6.06 -25.38 2.23
CA GLN A 315 6.32 -26.70 1.68
C GLN A 315 7.82 -27.02 1.63
N ASP A 316 8.65 -26.05 1.25
CA ASP A 316 10.11 -26.20 1.24
C ASP A 316 10.67 -26.42 2.65
N LEU A 317 10.19 -25.66 3.63
CA LEU A 317 10.55 -25.87 5.03
C LEU A 317 10.14 -27.26 5.53
N ALA A 318 8.98 -27.77 5.10
CA ALA A 318 8.54 -29.13 5.41
C ALA A 318 9.50 -30.20 4.85
N LYS A 319 9.93 -30.06 3.60
CA LYS A 319 10.92 -30.95 2.96
C LYS A 319 12.29 -30.88 3.65
N LEU A 320 12.62 -29.73 4.24
CA LEU A 320 13.86 -29.50 5.00
C LEU A 320 13.80 -30.00 6.45
N GLY A 321 12.66 -30.56 6.89
CA GLY A 321 12.48 -31.18 8.20
C GLY A 321 11.90 -30.26 9.27
N PHE A 322 11.23 -29.19 8.86
CA PHE A 322 10.51 -28.28 9.77
C PHE A 322 9.02 -28.53 9.67
N ASP A 323 8.28 -28.11 10.69
CA ASP A 323 6.84 -28.07 10.63
C ASP A 323 6.39 -26.85 9.80
N PRO A 324 5.57 -26.99 8.75
CA PRO A 324 5.15 -25.88 7.90
C PRO A 324 4.25 -24.87 8.63
N GLN A 325 3.59 -25.29 9.71
CA GLN A 325 2.68 -24.44 10.47
C GLN A 325 3.43 -23.65 11.55
N PHE A 326 4.26 -24.33 12.33
CA PHE A 326 4.93 -23.73 13.50
C PHE A 326 6.39 -23.35 13.27
N LEU A 327 6.97 -23.74 12.13
CA LEU A 327 8.38 -23.55 11.75
C LEU A 327 9.38 -24.13 12.76
N THR A 328 8.94 -25.08 13.58
CA THR A 328 9.76 -25.81 14.54
C THR A 328 10.32 -27.07 13.91
N LYS A 329 11.51 -27.50 14.33
CA LYS A 329 12.12 -28.75 13.85
C LYS A 329 11.26 -29.96 14.25
N ARG A 330 11.03 -30.87 13.29
CA ARG A 330 10.36 -32.17 13.54
C ARG A 330 11.30 -33.20 14.17
#